data_AF-M3AI82-F1
#
_entry.id   AF-M3AI82-F1
#
_cell.length_a   1.000
_cell.length_b   1.000
_cell.length_c   1.000
_cell.angle_alpha   90.00
_cell.angle_beta   90.00
_cell.angle_gamma   90.00
#
_symmetry.space_group_name_H-M   'P 1'
#
loop_
_entity.id
_entity.type
_entity.pdbx_description
1 polymer ?
#
loop_
_entity_poly.entity_id
_entity_poly.type
_entity_poly.pdbx_seq_one_letter_code
_entity_poly.pdbx_strand_id
1 'polypeptide(L)'
;MFDRSLRNTADRRNDIELAQASGTARVDDEPPPPETLSKREQEQRRKLIPGREKRWPSAYTSSVLTEEEQGTVTIQPHSDQAGNAIEITGDVYSPANASSVAAWSVEKDGYVADEHKYLNYVKKLSKSYPHLEYFAHWMEVTCAPPKWKYIQHNKADRIRRARKTKVCIIDYVEEGSKDKSTTHEDEEEDDKETRLFVPKILRPKSGQADHLSYEESLRVVGSTVQPGNNEWYFHNARDLAAVVQSEPEKSVQARLIVVEDLSRDVVEVLGCQYDIDPSAFLSHTGDYLYNQITDRWADLPELAVDAREEDYVSIQYLRPLYFSSDALFEKAERQTGLWNVLRRLDSDRSRERLRPGNSPASVTLL
;
A
#
# COMPACT_ATOMS: atom_id res chain seq x y z
N MET A 1 25.51 -9.45 -8.88
CA MET A 1 25.13 -9.12 -10.26
C MET A 1 24.63 -7.68 -10.33
N PHE A 2 25.38 -6.73 -9.74
CA PHE A 2 25.06 -5.29 -9.72
C PHE A 2 26.34 -4.53 -9.99
N ASP A 3 26.71 -4.37 -11.26
CA ASP A 3 27.76 -3.41 -11.66
C ASP A 3 27.68 -3.05 -13.15
N ARG A 4 26.54 -2.52 -13.59
CA ARG A 4 26.40 -1.85 -14.89
C ARG A 4 25.36 -0.75 -14.83
N SER A 5 25.73 0.45 -14.39
CA SER A 5 25.22 1.75 -14.93
C SER A 5 25.59 2.93 -14.01
N LEU A 6 26.88 3.27 -13.88
CA LEU A 6 27.30 4.54 -13.25
C LEU A 6 28.44 5.24 -14.02
N ARG A 7 28.46 5.12 -15.34
CA ARG A 7 29.35 5.92 -16.19
C ARG A 7 28.48 6.88 -17.00
N ASN A 8 28.27 8.11 -16.51
CA ASN A 8 28.05 9.33 -17.34
C ASN A 8 27.71 10.63 -16.57
N THR A 9 28.13 10.83 -15.31
CA THR A 9 27.81 12.10 -14.58
C THR A 9 28.99 12.82 -13.96
N ALA A 10 30.23 12.52 -14.35
CA ALA A 10 31.43 13.12 -13.75
C ALA A 10 31.79 14.54 -14.25
N ASP A 11 31.20 15.05 -15.34
CA ASP A 11 31.72 16.23 -16.06
C ASP A 11 30.98 17.57 -15.82
N ARG A 12 30.10 17.69 -14.82
CA ARG A 12 29.34 18.94 -14.57
C ARG A 12 29.67 19.70 -13.27
N ARG A 13 30.74 19.33 -12.55
CA ARG A 13 31.02 19.89 -11.20
C ARG A 13 31.93 21.12 -11.13
N ASN A 14 32.49 21.62 -12.23
CA ASN A 14 33.52 22.68 -12.16
C ASN A 14 33.06 24.12 -12.47
N ASP A 15 31.79 24.37 -12.81
CA ASP A 15 31.36 25.72 -13.27
C ASP A 15 30.61 26.56 -12.22
N ILE A 16 30.47 26.09 -10.97
CA ILE A 16 29.66 26.79 -9.94
C ILE A 16 30.51 27.50 -8.85
N GLU A 17 31.84 27.39 -8.87
CA GLU A 17 32.70 27.99 -7.82
C GLU A 17 33.14 29.45 -8.06
N LEU A 18 32.65 30.16 -9.09
CA LEU A 18 33.15 31.50 -9.43
C LEU A 18 32.18 32.68 -9.23
N ALA A 19 31.13 32.53 -8.40
CA ALA A 19 30.12 33.58 -8.19
C ALA A 19 29.80 33.92 -6.72
N GLN A 20 30.74 33.73 -5.79
CA GLN A 20 30.56 34.12 -4.39
C GLN A 20 31.72 34.99 -3.89
N ALA A 21 31.81 36.21 -4.41
CA ALA A 21 32.63 37.26 -3.81
C ALA A 21 32.02 38.64 -4.13
N SER A 22 31.13 39.10 -3.25
CA SER A 22 30.86 40.51 -2.87
C SER A 22 29.37 40.70 -2.51
N GLY A 23 29.11 41.01 -1.24
CA GLY A 23 27.76 41.27 -0.78
C GLY A 23 27.64 41.27 0.74
N THR A 24 28.32 42.20 1.41
CA THR A 24 28.05 42.52 2.82
C THR A 24 26.70 43.25 2.92
N ALA A 25 25.63 42.51 3.15
CA ALA A 25 24.33 43.06 3.54
C ALA A 25 24.15 42.89 5.06
N ARG A 26 23.74 43.98 5.71
CA ARG A 26 23.53 44.10 7.15
C ARG A 26 22.45 43.12 7.63
N VAL A 27 22.81 42.36 8.66
CA VAL A 27 21.92 41.68 9.59
C VAL A 27 21.31 42.75 10.49
N ASP A 28 19.99 42.78 10.60
CA ASP A 28 19.19 43.19 11.77
C ASP A 28 17.74 43.48 11.30
N ASP A 29 16.93 42.42 11.19
CA ASP A 29 15.47 42.49 11.32
C ASP A 29 14.96 41.05 11.53
N GLU A 30 14.93 40.62 12.80
CA GLU A 30 14.21 39.41 13.20
C GLU A 30 12.72 39.60 12.89
N PRO A 31 12.06 38.66 12.19
CA PRO A 31 10.62 38.72 12.01
C PRO A 31 9.95 38.59 13.39
N PRO A 32 8.92 39.40 13.69
CA PRO A 32 8.25 39.32 14.98
C PRO A 32 7.62 37.93 15.17
N PRO A 33 7.63 37.40 16.40
CA PRO A 33 7.03 36.11 16.70
C PRO A 33 5.53 36.13 16.33
N PRO A 34 4.97 34.99 15.87
CA PRO A 34 3.57 34.92 15.50
C PRO A 34 2.69 35.34 16.69
N GLU A 35 1.81 36.31 16.45
CA GLU A 35 0.90 36.82 17.48
C GLU A 35 0.10 35.66 18.08
N THR A 36 0.34 35.41 19.37
CA THR A 36 -0.45 34.46 20.12
C THR A 36 -1.85 35.04 20.28
N LEU A 37 -2.82 34.43 19.59
CA LEU A 37 -4.24 34.81 19.68
C LEU A 37 -4.63 34.99 21.15
N SER A 38 -5.22 36.13 21.47
CA SER A 38 -5.63 36.42 22.83
C SER A 38 -6.65 35.38 23.31
N LYS A 39 -6.69 35.10 24.62
CA LYS A 39 -7.68 34.18 25.21
C LYS A 39 -9.11 34.53 24.79
N ARG A 40 -9.38 35.82 24.55
CA ARG A 40 -10.68 36.34 24.11
C ARG A 40 -11.00 35.95 22.67
N GLU A 41 -10.02 35.97 21.76
CA GLU A 41 -10.18 35.55 20.36
C GLU A 41 -10.29 34.04 20.22
N GLN A 42 -9.55 33.28 21.03
CA GLN A 42 -9.70 31.82 21.12
C GLN A 42 -11.10 31.45 21.60
N GLU A 43 -11.66 32.20 22.56
CA GLU A 43 -13.00 31.97 23.06
C GLU A 43 -14.10 32.43 22.10
N GLN A 44 -13.89 33.53 21.35
CA GLN A 44 -14.80 33.95 20.29
C GLN A 44 -14.84 32.93 19.13
N ARG A 45 -13.70 32.33 18.76
CA ARG A 45 -13.66 31.22 17.79
C ARG A 45 -14.40 29.98 18.29
N ARG A 46 -14.32 29.64 19.58
CA ARG A 46 -15.14 28.55 20.17
C ARG A 46 -16.64 28.86 20.12
N LYS A 47 -17.05 30.13 20.24
CA LYS A 47 -18.46 30.56 20.24
C LYS A 47 -19.08 30.67 18.84
N LEU A 48 -18.28 30.77 17.79
CA LEU A 48 -18.74 30.93 16.39
C LEU A 48 -19.06 29.60 15.66
N ILE A 49 -18.93 28.45 16.32
CA ILE A 49 -19.35 27.15 15.78
C ILE A 49 -20.58 26.65 16.56
N PRO A 50 -21.80 27.11 16.25
CA PRO A 50 -23.00 26.57 16.87
C PRO A 50 -23.28 25.17 16.31
N GLY A 51 -23.25 24.14 17.17
CA GLY A 51 -23.93 22.86 16.91
C GLY A 51 -23.12 21.56 16.86
N ARG A 52 -21.92 21.46 17.47
CA ARG A 52 -21.12 20.21 17.41
C ARG A 52 -20.87 19.48 18.73
N GLU A 53 -21.77 19.61 19.71
CA GLU A 53 -21.80 18.71 20.88
C GLU A 53 -22.98 17.74 20.79
N LYS A 54 -22.87 16.74 19.90
CA LYS A 54 -23.58 15.47 20.11
C LYS A 54 -22.59 14.50 20.76
N ARG A 55 -22.73 14.34 22.09
CA ARG A 55 -22.15 13.21 22.82
C ARG A 55 -22.65 11.92 22.14
N TRP A 56 -21.72 11.13 21.63
CA TRP A 56 -22.00 9.80 21.13
C TRP A 56 -22.37 8.89 22.30
N PRO A 57 -23.44 8.07 22.21
CA PRO A 57 -23.74 7.08 23.24
C PRO A 57 -22.65 6.00 23.27
N SER A 58 -22.00 5.87 24.42
CA SER A 58 -20.91 4.92 24.74
C SER A 58 -21.36 3.45 24.84
N ALA A 59 -22.43 3.04 24.16
CA ALA A 59 -22.92 1.68 24.27
C ALA A 59 -23.43 1.22 22.92
N TYR A 60 -22.57 0.56 22.15
CA TYR A 60 -23.04 -0.40 21.16
C TYR A 60 -22.10 -1.59 21.02
N THR A 61 -22.76 -2.73 20.89
CA THR A 61 -22.35 -4.08 21.24
C THR A 61 -21.25 -4.65 20.34
N SER A 62 -20.23 -5.18 21.01
CA SER A 62 -19.31 -6.23 20.55
C SER A 62 -20.07 -7.30 19.75
N SER A 63 -19.99 -7.21 18.41
CA SER A 63 -20.06 -8.40 17.57
C SER A 63 -18.64 -8.99 17.57
N VAL A 64 -18.57 -10.30 17.79
CA VAL A 64 -17.38 -11.07 18.13
C VAL A 64 -16.22 -10.75 17.17
N LEU A 65 -15.36 -9.84 17.59
CA LEU A 65 -14.00 -9.74 17.09
C LEU A 65 -13.24 -10.95 17.64
N THR A 66 -12.42 -11.57 16.81
CA THR A 66 -11.51 -12.61 17.29
C THR A 66 -10.60 -12.03 18.37
N GLU A 67 -10.14 -12.84 19.33
CA GLU A 67 -9.22 -12.35 20.39
C GLU A 67 -7.96 -11.68 19.81
N GLU A 68 -7.56 -12.02 18.57
CA GLU A 68 -6.46 -11.37 17.84
C GLU A 68 -6.75 -9.90 17.48
N GLU A 69 -7.98 -9.54 17.16
CA GLU A 69 -8.33 -8.19 16.71
C GLU A 69 -8.40 -7.17 17.87
N GLN A 70 -8.60 -7.64 19.11
CA GLN A 70 -8.78 -6.78 20.29
C GLN A 70 -7.51 -6.00 20.68
N GLY A 71 -6.33 -6.41 20.22
CA GLY A 71 -5.06 -5.71 20.42
C GLY A 71 -4.55 -4.93 19.21
N THR A 72 -5.25 -5.01 18.07
CA THR A 72 -4.80 -4.39 16.82
C THR A 72 -5.37 -2.99 16.65
N VAL A 73 -4.50 -2.05 16.31
CA VAL A 73 -4.91 -0.66 16.13
C VAL A 73 -5.46 -0.48 14.72
N THR A 74 -6.75 -0.15 14.63
CA THR A 74 -7.50 0.03 13.38
C THR A 74 -7.57 1.50 12.94
N ILE A 75 -6.69 2.37 13.43
CA ILE A 75 -6.79 3.81 13.18
C ILE A 75 -6.34 4.13 11.76
N GLN A 76 -7.20 4.85 11.04
CA GLN A 76 -6.92 5.37 9.71
C GLN A 76 -5.98 6.58 9.79
N PRO A 77 -4.86 6.62 9.03
CA PRO A 77 -3.89 7.72 9.03
C PRO A 77 -4.46 9.11 8.74
N HIS A 78 -5.60 9.18 8.05
CA HIS A 78 -6.28 10.43 7.70
C HIS A 78 -7.44 10.78 8.64
N SER A 79 -7.73 9.93 9.63
CA SER A 79 -8.73 10.25 10.65
C SER A 79 -8.18 11.32 11.59
N ASP A 80 -9.07 12.13 12.19
CA ASP A 80 -8.69 13.10 13.23
C ASP A 80 -7.94 12.44 14.39
N GLN A 81 -8.21 11.15 14.63
CA GLN A 81 -7.53 10.37 15.65
C GLN A 81 -6.03 10.27 15.36
N ALA A 82 -5.64 10.02 14.10
CA ALA A 82 -4.26 9.86 13.65
C ALA A 82 -3.37 11.09 13.87
N GLY A 83 -3.96 12.24 14.23
CA GLY A 83 -3.24 13.46 14.56
C GLY A 83 -2.62 14.12 13.34
N ASN A 84 -1.72 15.07 13.58
CA ASN A 84 -1.09 15.81 12.49
C ASN A 84 0.03 14.98 11.87
N ALA A 85 -0.17 14.51 10.63
CA ALA A 85 0.83 13.76 9.90
C ALA A 85 2.15 14.53 9.77
N ILE A 86 2.09 15.87 9.63
CA ILE A 86 3.26 16.75 9.50
C ILE A 86 4.21 16.63 10.71
N GLU A 87 3.69 16.44 11.92
CA GLU A 87 4.53 16.27 13.11
C GLU A 87 5.34 14.97 13.09
N ILE A 88 4.82 13.96 12.38
CA ILE A 88 5.39 12.62 12.32
C ILE A 88 6.34 12.50 11.14
N THR A 89 5.87 12.89 9.95
CA THR A 89 6.63 12.74 8.71
C THR A 89 7.48 13.96 8.38
N GLY A 90 7.14 15.15 8.86
CA GLY A 90 7.71 16.41 8.37
C GLY A 90 6.88 17.01 7.22
N ASP A 91 7.31 18.18 6.73
CA ASP A 91 6.72 18.91 5.60
C ASP A 91 7.75 19.08 4.47
N VAL A 92 7.36 19.74 3.38
CA VAL A 92 8.25 20.02 2.23
C VAL A 92 9.55 20.76 2.60
N TYR A 93 9.57 21.50 3.72
CA TYR A 93 10.71 22.31 4.15
C TYR A 93 11.54 21.66 5.27
N SER A 94 10.97 20.67 5.96
CA SER A 94 11.54 20.08 7.17
C SER A 94 11.56 18.55 7.06
N PRO A 95 12.72 17.91 7.28
CA PRO A 95 12.79 16.45 7.25
C PRO A 95 11.96 15.83 8.37
N ALA A 96 11.75 14.52 8.27
CA ALA A 96 11.11 13.76 9.33
C ALA A 96 11.85 13.95 10.66
N ASN A 97 11.08 13.95 11.75
CA ASN A 97 11.64 14.08 13.08
C ASN A 97 12.64 12.95 13.34
N ALA A 98 13.91 13.30 13.58
CA ALA A 98 14.98 12.33 13.79
C ALA A 98 14.71 11.34 14.93
N SER A 99 13.97 11.76 15.98
CA SER A 99 13.56 10.88 17.07
C SER A 99 12.55 9.83 16.60
N SER A 100 11.58 10.23 15.77
CA SER A 100 10.61 9.32 15.15
C SER A 100 11.31 8.31 14.23
N VAL A 101 12.17 8.79 13.33
CA VAL A 101 12.94 7.93 12.41
C VAL A 101 13.81 6.94 13.18
N ALA A 102 14.53 7.38 14.21
CA ALA A 102 15.31 6.49 15.06
C ALA A 102 14.45 5.46 15.81
N ALA A 103 13.18 5.77 16.09
CA ALA A 103 12.24 4.83 16.69
C ALA A 103 11.76 3.77 15.70
N TRP A 104 11.63 4.10 14.42
CA TRP A 104 11.15 3.22 13.34
C TRP A 104 12.15 2.16 12.91
N SER A 105 13.45 2.41 13.12
CA SER A 105 14.51 1.51 12.69
C SER A 105 14.21 0.05 13.07
N VAL A 106 14.11 -0.77 12.04
CA VAL A 106 13.86 -2.22 12.11
C VAL A 106 14.96 -2.96 12.89
N GLU A 107 16.13 -2.34 13.05
CA GLU A 107 17.25 -2.87 13.84
C GLU A 107 16.85 -3.32 15.24
N LYS A 108 15.87 -2.64 15.84
CA LYS A 108 15.34 -2.95 17.18
C LYS A 108 14.50 -4.23 17.23
N ASP A 109 14.03 -4.71 16.09
CA ASP A 109 13.13 -5.85 15.99
C ASP A 109 13.83 -7.18 15.67
N GLY A 110 15.16 -7.20 15.60
CA GLY A 110 15.96 -8.39 15.23
C GLY A 110 16.35 -8.41 13.74
N TYR A 111 16.50 -7.22 13.15
CA TYR A 111 16.93 -7.02 11.78
C TYR A 111 18.22 -7.75 11.44
N VAL A 112 18.21 -8.44 10.31
CA VAL A 112 19.42 -8.94 9.66
C VAL A 112 19.56 -8.15 8.36
N ALA A 113 20.64 -7.37 8.23
CA ALA A 113 20.84 -6.50 7.08
C ALA A 113 20.86 -7.26 5.75
N ASP A 114 21.40 -8.48 5.75
CA ASP A 114 21.45 -9.36 4.58
C ASP A 114 20.06 -9.87 4.13
N GLU A 115 19.07 -9.84 5.02
CA GLU A 115 17.68 -10.20 4.71
C GLU A 115 16.87 -9.04 4.13
N HIS A 116 17.41 -7.81 4.15
CA HIS A 116 16.70 -6.57 3.78
C HIS A 116 17.51 -5.73 2.78
N LYS A 117 18.00 -6.37 1.72
CA LYS A 117 18.84 -5.76 0.67
C LYS A 117 18.11 -4.64 -0.06
N TYR A 118 16.84 -4.85 -0.41
CA TYR A 118 16.01 -3.87 -1.10
C TYR A 118 15.72 -2.67 -0.19
N LEU A 119 15.33 -2.87 1.07
CA LEU A 119 15.20 -1.75 2.02
C LEU A 119 16.49 -0.92 2.15
N ASN A 120 17.65 -1.57 2.26
CA ASN A 120 18.93 -0.87 2.29
C ASN A 120 19.21 -0.09 1.01
N TYR A 121 18.86 -0.66 -0.15
CA TYR A 121 18.92 0.01 -1.44
C TYR A 121 18.02 1.25 -1.48
N VAL A 122 16.75 1.13 -1.07
CA VAL A 122 15.80 2.26 -0.99
C VAL A 122 16.33 3.35 -0.05
N LYS A 123 16.83 2.99 1.13
CA LYS A 123 17.43 3.95 2.10
C LYS A 123 18.66 4.67 1.55
N LYS A 124 19.42 4.02 0.67
CA LYS A 124 20.56 4.65 -0.02
C LYS A 124 20.07 5.61 -1.10
N LEU A 125 19.08 5.18 -1.88
CA LEU A 125 18.51 5.94 -2.99
C LEU A 125 17.77 7.19 -2.49
N SER A 126 17.05 7.10 -1.37
CA SER A 126 16.30 8.22 -0.80
C SER A 126 17.15 9.43 -0.40
N LYS A 127 18.46 9.25 -0.21
CA LYS A 127 19.41 10.35 -0.01
C LYS A 127 19.52 11.27 -1.23
N SER A 128 19.33 10.71 -2.42
CA SER A 128 19.34 11.45 -3.70
C SER A 128 17.93 11.76 -4.18
N TYR A 129 16.93 10.96 -3.78
CA TYR A 129 15.53 11.09 -4.19
C TYR A 129 14.63 11.23 -2.96
N PRO A 130 14.41 12.46 -2.46
CA PRO A 130 13.71 12.68 -1.19
C PRO A 130 12.27 12.12 -1.14
N HIS A 131 11.60 11.98 -2.28
CA HIS A 131 10.25 11.40 -2.31
C HIS A 131 10.22 9.92 -1.88
N LEU A 132 11.32 9.18 -2.10
CA LEU A 132 11.46 7.79 -1.65
C LEU A 132 11.73 7.66 -0.15
N GLU A 133 12.03 8.76 0.54
CA GLU A 133 12.26 8.73 1.99
C GLU A 133 10.99 8.26 2.74
N TYR A 134 9.79 8.64 2.26
CA TYR A 134 8.54 8.13 2.81
C TYR A 134 8.43 6.62 2.65
N PHE A 135 8.79 6.09 1.49
CA PHE A 135 8.73 4.66 1.22
C PHE A 135 9.70 3.88 2.12
N ALA A 136 10.91 4.39 2.31
CA ALA A 136 11.86 3.82 3.26
C ALA A 136 11.28 3.77 4.69
N HIS A 137 10.67 4.87 5.14
CA HIS A 137 10.01 4.94 6.44
C HIS A 137 8.81 3.99 6.53
N TRP A 138 8.01 3.86 5.47
CA TRP A 138 6.90 2.92 5.40
C TRP A 138 7.39 1.47 5.54
N MET A 139 8.50 1.12 4.87
CA MET A 139 9.10 -0.21 4.98
C MET A 139 9.63 -0.46 6.40
N GLU A 140 10.24 0.54 7.05
CA GLU A 140 10.71 0.41 8.44
C GLU A 140 9.55 0.24 9.43
N VAL A 141 8.49 1.04 9.27
CA VAL A 141 7.29 1.01 10.11
C VAL A 141 6.39 -0.20 9.81
N THR A 142 6.53 -0.81 8.63
CA THR A 142 5.70 -1.89 8.06
C THR A 142 4.30 -1.46 7.58
N CYS A 143 4.00 -0.17 7.68
CA CYS A 143 2.79 0.49 7.20
C CYS A 143 3.00 2.01 7.16
N ALA A 144 1.95 2.79 6.86
CA ALA A 144 2.00 4.24 6.88
C ALA A 144 2.63 4.81 8.19
N PRO A 145 3.69 5.64 8.13
CA PRO A 145 4.38 6.18 9.30
C PRO A 145 3.48 6.85 10.35
N PRO A 146 2.40 7.57 10.00
CA PRO A 146 1.46 8.12 10.99
C PRO A 146 0.82 7.08 11.93
N LYS A 147 0.77 5.80 11.53
CA LYS A 147 0.28 4.72 12.40
C LYS A 147 1.25 4.37 13.53
N TRP A 148 2.52 4.79 13.44
CA TRP A 148 3.57 4.38 14.38
C TRP A 148 3.19 4.59 15.84
N LYS A 149 2.63 5.75 16.19
CA LYS A 149 2.28 6.11 17.58
C LYS A 149 1.35 5.10 18.26
N TYR A 150 0.63 4.31 17.47
CA TYR A 150 -0.29 3.29 17.96
C TYR A 150 0.29 1.88 17.96
N ILE A 151 1.11 1.56 16.97
CA ILE A 151 1.69 0.21 16.82
C ILE A 151 3.06 0.07 17.49
N GLN A 152 3.68 1.17 17.92
CA GLN A 152 5.03 1.20 18.49
C GLN A 152 5.23 0.26 19.69
N HIS A 153 4.18 0.03 20.48
CA HIS A 153 4.21 -0.83 21.66
C HIS A 153 3.74 -2.27 21.36
N ASN A 154 3.21 -2.53 20.17
CA ASN A 154 2.72 -3.84 19.77
C ASN A 154 3.67 -4.47 18.73
N LYS A 155 4.79 -5.03 19.23
CA LYS A 155 5.79 -5.70 18.39
C LYS A 155 5.20 -6.87 17.60
N ALA A 156 4.24 -7.60 18.17
CA ALA A 156 3.59 -8.71 17.48
C ALA A 156 2.81 -8.23 16.24
N ASP A 157 2.06 -7.13 16.37
CA ASP A 157 1.33 -6.55 15.22
C ASP A 157 2.29 -6.04 14.14
N ARG A 158 3.41 -5.40 14.51
CA ARG A 158 4.44 -5.00 13.53
C ARG A 158 5.01 -6.18 12.75
N ILE A 159 5.38 -7.25 13.46
CA ILE A 159 5.91 -8.46 12.82
C ILE A 159 4.85 -9.10 11.92
N ARG A 160 3.60 -9.17 12.38
CA ARG A 160 2.47 -9.68 11.60
C ARG A 160 2.25 -8.86 10.32
N ARG A 161 2.30 -7.53 10.42
CA ARG A 161 2.18 -6.60 9.28
C ARG A 161 3.31 -6.77 8.28
N ALA A 162 4.55 -6.81 8.75
CA ALA A 162 5.73 -7.04 7.90
C ALA A 162 5.63 -8.34 7.10
N ARG A 163 5.21 -9.42 7.76
CA ARG A 163 5.14 -10.78 7.20
C ARG A 163 3.85 -11.09 6.45
N LYS A 164 2.88 -10.17 6.47
CA LYS A 164 1.58 -10.41 5.85
C LYS A 164 1.78 -10.64 4.36
N THR A 165 1.53 -11.86 3.90
CA THR A 165 1.67 -12.21 2.49
C THR A 165 0.35 -12.80 2.01
N LYS A 166 -0.18 -12.21 0.95
CA LYS A 166 -1.32 -12.72 0.20
C LYS A 166 -1.10 -12.36 -1.26
N VAL A 167 -0.43 -13.26 -1.96
CA VAL A 167 0.00 -13.06 -3.34
C VAL A 167 -0.52 -14.21 -4.20
N CYS A 168 -1.04 -13.88 -5.36
CA CYS A 168 -1.36 -14.83 -6.42
C CYS A 168 -0.45 -14.57 -7.62
N ILE A 169 0.14 -15.62 -8.19
CA ILE A 169 0.91 -15.56 -9.43
C ILE A 169 0.16 -16.35 -10.50
N ILE A 170 0.03 -15.75 -11.68
CA ILE A 170 -0.62 -16.35 -12.85
C ILE A 170 0.33 -16.24 -14.03
N ASP A 171 0.73 -17.38 -14.60
CA ASP A 171 1.60 -17.44 -15.77
C ASP A 171 0.79 -17.67 -17.06
N TYR A 172 0.89 -16.73 -17.99
CA TYR A 172 0.26 -16.81 -19.31
C TYR A 172 1.22 -17.49 -20.28
N VAL A 173 0.81 -18.64 -20.79
CA VAL A 173 1.58 -19.49 -21.71
C VAL A 173 1.03 -19.37 -23.13
N GLU A 174 1.91 -19.40 -24.13
CA GLU A 174 1.49 -19.35 -25.54
C GLU A 174 0.63 -20.58 -25.91
N GLU A 175 -0.57 -20.35 -26.48
CA GLU A 175 -1.52 -21.41 -26.85
C GLU A 175 -0.96 -22.44 -27.87
N GLY A 176 0.17 -22.14 -28.52
CA GLY A 176 0.86 -23.05 -29.45
C GLY A 176 1.89 -23.99 -28.82
N SER A 177 2.21 -23.84 -27.53
CA SER A 177 3.28 -24.59 -26.86
C SER A 177 2.84 -25.87 -26.17
N LYS A 178 1.61 -26.36 -26.41
CA LYS A 178 1.16 -27.66 -25.88
C LYS A 178 2.18 -28.72 -26.30
N ASP A 179 2.97 -29.16 -25.33
CA ASP A 179 3.94 -30.21 -25.49
C ASP A 179 3.25 -31.39 -26.16
N LYS A 180 3.71 -31.74 -27.35
CA LYS A 180 3.27 -32.94 -28.10
C LYS A 180 3.75 -34.22 -27.41
N SER A 181 3.76 -34.26 -26.07
CA SER A 181 4.17 -35.43 -25.28
C SER A 181 2.96 -36.19 -24.74
N THR A 182 2.02 -36.52 -25.62
CA THR A 182 1.15 -37.69 -25.43
C THR A 182 0.92 -38.33 -26.78
N THR A 183 1.89 -39.15 -27.17
CA THR A 183 1.66 -40.32 -28.00
C THR A 183 0.69 -41.24 -27.27
N HIS A 184 -0.55 -41.36 -27.74
CA HIS A 184 -1.06 -42.61 -28.32
C HIS A 184 -2.50 -42.46 -28.84
N GLU A 185 -2.63 -42.89 -30.11
CA GLU A 185 -3.78 -43.51 -30.78
C GLU A 185 -5.03 -42.67 -31.07
N ASP A 186 -5.09 -42.25 -32.34
CA ASP A 186 -6.19 -42.50 -33.28
C ASP A 186 -7.61 -42.51 -32.69
N GLU A 187 -8.35 -41.41 -32.87
CA GLU A 187 -9.76 -41.46 -33.26
C GLU A 187 -10.21 -40.08 -33.79
N GLU A 188 -11.19 -40.15 -34.70
CA GLU A 188 -11.46 -39.29 -35.85
C GLU A 188 -11.95 -37.85 -35.58
N GLU A 189 -11.82 -37.06 -36.65
CA GLU A 189 -12.44 -35.77 -36.98
C GLU A 189 -13.84 -35.54 -36.39
N ASP A 190 -14.09 -34.36 -35.82
CA ASP A 190 -14.93 -33.33 -36.48
C ASP A 190 -15.02 -32.01 -35.67
N ASP A 191 -15.27 -30.93 -36.42
CA ASP A 191 -15.75 -29.61 -36.01
C ASP A 191 -14.80 -28.60 -35.33
N LYS A 192 -14.15 -27.79 -36.18
CA LYS A 192 -13.50 -26.52 -35.82
C LYS A 192 -14.52 -25.39 -35.72
N GLU A 193 -15.09 -25.17 -34.54
CA GLU A 193 -15.77 -23.92 -34.18
C GLU A 193 -14.82 -23.06 -33.31
N THR A 194 -14.30 -21.98 -33.90
CA THR A 194 -13.47 -20.97 -33.22
C THR A 194 -14.29 -20.25 -32.15
N ARG A 195 -14.31 -20.80 -30.94
CA ARG A 195 -14.87 -20.12 -29.76
C ARG A 195 -13.83 -19.20 -29.15
N LEU A 196 -14.03 -17.90 -29.30
CA LEU A 196 -13.41 -16.89 -28.44
C LEU A 196 -13.64 -17.30 -26.98
N PHE A 197 -12.54 -17.47 -26.25
CA PHE A 197 -12.54 -17.81 -24.83
C PHE A 197 -13.06 -16.60 -24.05
N VAL A 198 -14.37 -16.54 -23.85
CA VAL A 198 -14.94 -15.70 -22.79
C VAL A 198 -14.73 -16.47 -21.50
N PRO A 199 -13.94 -15.99 -20.52
CA PRO A 199 -13.83 -16.65 -19.24
C PRO A 199 -15.23 -16.77 -18.66
N LYS A 200 -15.69 -18.02 -18.47
CA LYS A 200 -16.94 -18.30 -17.77
C LYS A 200 -16.75 -17.85 -16.34
N ILE A 201 -17.13 -16.60 -16.05
CA ILE A 201 -17.41 -16.16 -14.68
C ILE A 201 -18.46 -17.13 -14.17
N LEU A 202 -18.07 -18.02 -13.27
CA LEU A 202 -18.95 -18.97 -12.60
C LEU A 202 -20.06 -18.17 -11.93
N ARG A 203 -21.22 -18.09 -12.56
CA ARG A 203 -22.43 -17.61 -11.89
C ARG A 203 -22.79 -18.68 -10.86
N PRO A 204 -22.97 -18.33 -9.58
CA PRO A 204 -23.49 -19.27 -8.60
C PRO A 204 -24.85 -19.77 -9.10
N LYS A 205 -25.03 -21.10 -9.10
CA LYS A 205 -26.33 -21.70 -9.39
C LYS A 205 -27.32 -21.15 -8.38
N SER A 206 -28.33 -20.45 -8.88
CA SER A 206 -29.44 -19.93 -8.11
C SER A 206 -30.10 -21.06 -7.33
N GLY A 207 -30.14 -20.96 -6.00
CA GLY A 207 -31.04 -21.78 -5.19
C GLY A 207 -30.40 -22.52 -4.02
N GLN A 208 -29.61 -21.85 -3.17
CA GLN A 208 -29.59 -22.09 -1.73
C GLN A 208 -28.76 -20.98 -1.06
N ALA A 209 -29.44 -20.12 -0.31
CA ALA A 209 -28.83 -19.07 0.48
C ALA A 209 -28.29 -19.68 1.78
N ASP A 210 -27.19 -20.42 1.69
CA ASP A 210 -26.41 -20.75 2.87
C ASP A 210 -25.40 -19.62 3.10
N HIS A 211 -25.54 -19.03 4.28
CA HIS A 211 -24.78 -17.91 4.82
C HIS A 211 -23.35 -18.37 5.11
N LEU A 212 -22.57 -18.73 4.09
CA LEU A 212 -21.17 -19.07 4.24
C LEU A 212 -20.41 -17.78 4.56
N SER A 213 -19.95 -17.68 5.81
CA SER A 213 -19.08 -16.59 6.24
C SER A 213 -17.78 -16.67 5.44
N TYR A 214 -17.30 -15.50 4.99
CA TYR A 214 -16.04 -15.36 4.23
C TYR A 214 -14.82 -15.92 4.99
N GLU A 215 -14.95 -16.17 6.30
CA GLU A 215 -13.90 -16.67 7.17
C GLU A 215 -13.76 -18.21 7.17
N GLU A 216 -14.80 -18.96 6.78
CA GLU A 216 -14.72 -20.44 6.76
C GLU A 216 -13.96 -21.00 5.56
N SER A 217 -13.67 -20.18 4.54
CA SER A 217 -12.79 -20.54 3.43
C SER A 217 -11.29 -20.39 3.75
N LEU A 218 -10.92 -19.88 4.94
CA LEU A 218 -9.53 -19.55 5.30
C LEU A 218 -8.84 -20.55 6.23
N ARG A 219 -9.46 -21.71 6.51
CA ARG A 219 -8.77 -22.81 7.20
C ARG A 219 -8.11 -23.76 6.21
N VAL A 220 -6.93 -23.39 5.72
CA VAL A 220 -5.98 -24.37 5.17
C VAL A 220 -4.61 -24.13 5.79
N VAL A 221 -4.26 -25.07 6.66
CA VAL A 221 -2.92 -25.30 7.20
C VAL A 221 -1.99 -25.60 6.02
N GLY A 222 -0.89 -24.85 5.94
CA GLY A 222 0.31 -25.09 5.11
C GLY A 222 0.13 -26.05 3.94
N SER A 223 -0.38 -25.56 2.82
CA SER A 223 -0.37 -26.31 1.56
C SER A 223 -0.48 -25.32 0.42
N THR A 224 0.52 -25.32 -0.46
CA THR A 224 0.43 -24.83 -1.83
C THR A 224 -0.79 -25.48 -2.47
N VAL A 225 -1.94 -24.81 -2.44
CA VAL A 225 -3.10 -25.24 -3.22
C VAL A 225 -2.69 -25.06 -4.68
N GLN A 226 -2.79 -26.11 -5.50
CA GLN A 226 -2.66 -26.01 -6.95
C GLN A 226 -4.06 -25.83 -7.56
N PRO A 227 -4.46 -24.64 -8.01
CA PRO A 227 -5.64 -24.46 -8.84
C PRO A 227 -5.21 -24.21 -10.29
N GLY A 228 -5.38 -25.21 -11.17
CA GLY A 228 -4.95 -25.10 -12.58
C GLY A 228 -3.43 -25.04 -12.74
N ASN A 229 -2.89 -25.53 -13.85
CA ASN A 229 -1.44 -25.77 -13.98
C ASN A 229 -0.54 -24.50 -13.87
N ASN A 230 -1.11 -23.29 -13.79
CA ASN A 230 -0.39 -22.02 -13.90
C ASN A 230 -0.76 -20.97 -12.83
N GLU A 231 -1.48 -21.33 -11.76
CA GLU A 231 -1.78 -20.40 -10.66
C GLU A 231 -1.14 -20.85 -9.34
N TRP A 232 -0.59 -19.90 -8.59
CA TRP A 232 0.00 -20.16 -7.27
C TRP A 232 -0.43 -19.11 -6.26
N TYR A 233 -0.79 -19.57 -5.06
CA TYR A 233 -1.24 -18.72 -3.95
C TYR A 233 -0.27 -18.82 -2.77
N PHE A 234 0.18 -17.67 -2.28
CA PHE A 234 1.19 -17.58 -1.23
C PHE A 234 0.65 -16.86 0.01
N HIS A 235 0.86 -17.48 1.16
CA HIS A 235 0.53 -16.93 2.48
C HIS A 235 1.75 -16.55 3.32
N ASN A 236 2.97 -16.73 2.77
CA ASN A 236 4.21 -16.28 3.39
C ASN A 236 5.24 -15.88 2.31
N ALA A 237 6.13 -14.94 2.66
CA ALA A 237 7.11 -14.39 1.74
C ALA A 237 8.22 -15.38 1.35
N ARG A 238 8.48 -16.40 2.17
CA ARG A 238 9.52 -17.40 1.92
C ARG A 238 9.15 -18.30 0.74
N ASP A 239 7.92 -18.80 0.72
CA ASP A 239 7.41 -19.64 -0.36
C ASP A 239 7.27 -18.83 -1.65
N LEU A 240 6.85 -17.56 -1.53
CA LEU A 240 6.85 -16.61 -2.65
C LEU A 240 8.26 -16.46 -3.23
N ALA A 241 9.27 -16.23 -2.38
CA ALA A 241 10.65 -16.07 -2.81
C ALA A 241 11.17 -17.32 -3.55
N ALA A 242 10.82 -18.53 -3.10
CA ALA A 242 11.24 -19.76 -3.76
C ALA A 242 10.71 -19.86 -5.19
N VAL A 243 9.45 -19.48 -5.43
CA VAL A 243 8.85 -19.51 -6.78
C VAL A 243 9.34 -18.35 -7.65
N VAL A 244 9.47 -17.16 -7.07
CA VAL A 244 9.93 -15.97 -7.79
C VAL A 244 11.41 -16.07 -8.19
N GLN A 245 12.23 -16.76 -7.39
CA GLN A 245 13.63 -17.07 -7.73
C GLN A 245 13.79 -18.16 -8.78
N SER A 246 12.80 -19.03 -8.95
CA SER A 246 12.80 -20.00 -10.04
C SER A 246 12.53 -19.29 -11.36
N GLU A 247 13.34 -19.58 -12.38
CA GLU A 247 13.09 -19.05 -13.72
C GLU A 247 11.72 -19.55 -14.20
N PRO A 248 10.89 -18.68 -14.80
CA PRO A 248 9.66 -19.11 -15.44
C PRO A 248 9.97 -20.15 -16.52
N GLU A 249 9.01 -21.04 -16.79
CA GLU A 249 9.13 -21.94 -17.93
C GLU A 249 9.27 -21.12 -19.22
N LYS A 250 10.05 -21.63 -20.19
CA LYS A 250 10.31 -20.93 -21.47
C LYS A 250 9.04 -20.64 -22.28
N SER A 251 7.95 -21.31 -21.95
CA SER A 251 6.63 -21.19 -22.57
C SER A 251 5.83 -20.00 -22.03
N VAL A 252 6.23 -19.41 -20.90
CA VAL A 252 5.56 -18.27 -20.26
C VAL A 252 5.86 -16.99 -21.03
N GLN A 253 4.82 -16.36 -21.58
CA GLN A 253 4.90 -15.08 -22.27
C GLN A 253 4.80 -13.90 -21.31
N ALA A 254 3.96 -14.02 -20.29
CA ALA A 254 3.73 -12.97 -19.30
C ALA A 254 3.38 -13.58 -17.94
N ARG A 255 3.82 -12.91 -16.87
CA ARG A 255 3.50 -13.28 -15.48
C ARG A 255 2.72 -12.15 -14.83
N LEU A 256 1.53 -12.45 -14.33
CA LEU A 256 0.72 -11.52 -13.54
C LEU A 256 0.87 -11.86 -12.05
N ILE A 257 1.32 -10.88 -11.27
CA ILE A 257 1.44 -10.99 -9.81
C ILE A 257 0.39 -10.10 -9.17
N VAL A 258 -0.58 -10.70 -8.49
CA VAL A 258 -1.65 -9.99 -7.78
C VAL A 258 -1.32 -10.00 -6.28
N VAL A 259 -1.08 -8.82 -5.72
CA VAL A 259 -0.81 -8.63 -4.29
C VAL A 259 -2.03 -8.01 -3.64
N GLU A 260 -2.64 -8.67 -2.65
CA GLU A 260 -3.81 -8.13 -1.95
C GLU A 260 -3.39 -6.89 -1.13
N ASP A 261 -2.48 -7.06 -0.17
CA ASP A 261 -1.94 -6.02 0.71
C ASP A 261 -0.42 -6.02 0.63
N LEU A 262 0.17 -4.89 0.28
CA LEU A 262 1.62 -4.79 0.16
C LEU A 262 2.25 -4.80 1.55
N SER A 263 3.16 -5.72 1.80
CA SER A 263 3.94 -5.77 3.04
C SER A 263 5.42 -5.60 2.75
N ARG A 264 6.18 -5.22 3.78
CA ARG A 264 7.63 -5.06 3.67
C ARG A 264 8.29 -6.31 3.08
N ASP A 265 7.93 -7.50 3.58
CA ASP A 265 8.61 -8.73 3.15
C ASP A 265 8.23 -9.10 1.69
N VAL A 266 7.01 -8.75 1.23
CA VAL A 266 6.63 -8.92 -0.19
C VAL A 266 7.39 -7.94 -1.08
N VAL A 267 7.49 -6.67 -0.69
CA VAL A 267 8.30 -5.65 -1.40
C VAL A 267 9.75 -6.10 -1.50
N GLU A 268 10.30 -6.60 -0.40
CA GLU A 268 11.68 -7.05 -0.33
C GLU A 268 11.96 -8.19 -1.32
N VAL A 269 11.06 -9.18 -1.39
CA VAL A 269 11.18 -10.31 -2.32
C VAL A 269 11.04 -9.88 -3.77
N LEU A 270 9.98 -9.13 -4.11
CA LEU A 270 9.69 -8.73 -5.48
C LEU A 270 10.70 -7.70 -6.00
N GLY A 271 11.02 -6.69 -5.18
CA GLY A 271 12.00 -5.65 -5.51
C GLY A 271 13.40 -6.21 -5.69
N CYS A 272 13.84 -7.15 -4.84
CA CYS A 272 15.14 -7.80 -5.03
C CYS A 272 15.20 -8.66 -6.30
N GLN A 273 14.14 -9.41 -6.59
CA GLN A 273 14.18 -10.38 -7.69
C GLN A 273 14.06 -9.69 -9.06
N TYR A 274 13.10 -8.78 -9.18
CA TYR A 274 12.73 -8.17 -10.45
C TYR A 274 13.38 -6.81 -10.68
N ASP A 275 14.23 -6.34 -9.75
CA ASP A 275 14.86 -5.01 -9.79
C ASP A 275 13.84 -3.88 -9.99
N ILE A 276 12.66 -4.03 -9.40
CA ILE A 276 11.55 -3.07 -9.54
C ILE A 276 11.97 -1.73 -8.94
N ASP A 277 11.66 -0.63 -9.63
CA ASP A 277 11.94 0.71 -9.11
C ASP A 277 11.13 0.97 -7.80
N PRO A 278 11.73 1.53 -6.74
CA PRO A 278 11.02 1.81 -5.50
C PRO A 278 9.81 2.76 -5.64
N SER A 279 9.82 3.64 -6.64
CA SER A 279 8.68 4.53 -6.96
C SER A 279 7.44 3.74 -7.36
N ALA A 280 7.60 2.59 -8.04
CA ALA A 280 6.50 1.70 -8.40
C ALA A 280 5.77 1.22 -7.15
N PHE A 281 6.50 0.76 -6.12
CA PHE A 281 5.89 0.38 -4.85
C PHE A 281 5.34 1.57 -4.07
N LEU A 282 6.06 2.70 -4.04
CA LEU A 282 5.59 3.93 -3.39
C LEU A 282 4.21 4.34 -3.93
N SER A 283 4.01 4.28 -5.25
CA SER A 283 2.73 4.57 -5.90
C SER A 283 1.56 3.75 -5.34
N HIS A 284 1.83 2.52 -4.86
CA HIS A 284 0.85 1.62 -4.26
C HIS A 284 0.69 1.79 -2.75
N THR A 285 1.60 2.47 -2.05
CA THR A 285 1.51 2.61 -0.58
C THR A 285 0.58 3.72 -0.14
N GLY A 286 0.41 4.76 -0.96
CA GLY A 286 -0.43 5.91 -0.67
C GLY A 286 -1.78 5.86 -1.38
N ASP A 287 -2.76 6.51 -0.77
CA ASP A 287 -4.09 6.75 -1.32
C ASP A 287 -4.06 8.11 -2.04
N TYR A 288 -3.42 8.12 -3.21
CA TYR A 288 -3.00 9.34 -3.91
C TYR A 288 -4.10 9.90 -4.83
N LEU A 289 -5.29 10.13 -4.29
CA LEU A 289 -6.20 11.12 -4.89
C LEU A 289 -5.80 12.56 -4.53
N TYR A 290 -5.02 12.77 -3.46
CA TYR A 290 -4.60 14.10 -3.01
C TYR A 290 -3.22 14.10 -2.34
N ASN A 291 -2.16 14.16 -3.15
CA ASN A 291 -0.89 14.71 -2.66
C ASN A 291 -1.16 16.14 -2.17
N GLN A 292 -0.92 16.44 -0.89
CA GLN A 292 -0.86 17.85 -0.52
C GLN A 292 0.39 18.41 -1.20
N ILE A 293 0.28 19.57 -1.84
CA ILE A 293 1.43 20.26 -2.44
C ILE A 293 2.54 20.57 -1.42
N THR A 294 2.22 20.46 -0.13
CA THR A 294 3.12 20.63 1.01
C THR A 294 3.79 19.34 1.45
N ASP A 295 3.40 18.18 0.91
CA ASP A 295 4.02 16.91 1.21
C ASP A 295 5.36 16.81 0.50
N ARG A 296 6.44 16.62 1.27
CA ARG A 296 7.81 16.48 0.74
C ARG A 296 7.98 15.31 -0.23
N TRP A 297 7.07 14.35 -0.14
CA TRP A 297 7.03 13.07 -0.83
C TRP A 297 5.96 13.03 -1.91
N ALA A 298 5.39 14.19 -2.27
CA ALA A 298 4.52 14.27 -3.42
C ALA A 298 5.32 13.87 -4.66
N ASP A 299 5.00 12.69 -5.17
CA ASP A 299 5.56 12.22 -6.43
C ASP A 299 4.82 12.86 -7.60
N LEU A 300 5.57 13.20 -8.63
CA LEU A 300 4.98 13.70 -9.88
C LEU A 300 4.52 12.48 -10.69
N PRO A 301 3.39 12.57 -11.40
CA PRO A 301 2.98 11.51 -12.29
C PRO A 301 4.08 11.24 -13.31
N GLU A 302 4.40 9.95 -13.49
CA GLU A 302 5.38 9.48 -14.45
C GLU A 302 5.00 9.95 -15.86
N LEU A 303 6.00 10.37 -16.64
CA LEU A 303 5.74 10.76 -18.02
C LEU A 303 5.41 9.51 -18.84
N ALA A 304 4.44 9.62 -19.73
CA ALA A 304 4.04 8.49 -20.60
C ALA A 304 5.15 7.98 -21.53
N VAL A 305 6.30 8.66 -21.60
CA VAL A 305 7.50 8.18 -22.31
C VAL A 305 8.30 7.22 -21.44
N ASP A 306 8.48 7.52 -20.17
CA ASP A 306 9.20 6.69 -19.20
C ASP A 306 8.45 5.37 -19.00
N ALA A 307 7.12 5.46 -18.80
CA ALA A 307 6.25 4.28 -18.67
C ALA A 307 6.21 3.35 -19.92
N ARG A 308 6.77 3.76 -21.07
CA ARG A 308 6.90 2.89 -22.26
C ARG A 308 8.23 2.15 -22.31
N GLU A 309 9.21 2.60 -21.56
CA GLU A 309 10.53 1.97 -21.47
C GLU A 309 10.55 0.87 -20.41
N GLU A 310 9.61 0.90 -19.47
CA GLU A 310 9.42 -0.13 -18.44
C GLU A 310 8.95 -1.48 -19.03
N ASP A 311 9.46 -2.58 -18.48
CA ASP A 311 9.12 -3.95 -18.86
C ASP A 311 7.97 -4.56 -18.02
N TYR A 312 7.37 -3.75 -17.15
CA TYR A 312 6.19 -4.09 -16.36
C TYR A 312 5.11 -3.02 -16.49
N VAL A 313 3.88 -3.39 -16.14
CA VAL A 313 2.76 -2.46 -16.01
C VAL A 313 2.17 -2.57 -14.61
N SER A 314 2.02 -1.42 -13.96
CA SER A 314 1.29 -1.31 -12.71
C SER A 314 -0.16 -0.91 -12.98
N ILE A 315 -1.11 -1.66 -12.41
CA ILE A 315 -2.54 -1.37 -12.50
C ILE A 315 -3.09 -1.22 -11.09
N GLN A 316 -3.65 -0.05 -10.80
CA GLN A 316 -4.42 0.20 -9.60
C GLN A 316 -5.90 0.15 -9.94
N TYR A 317 -6.64 -0.73 -9.26
CA TYR A 317 -8.07 -0.90 -9.49
C TYR A 317 -8.85 -0.45 -8.25
N LEU A 318 -9.57 0.67 -8.40
CA LEU A 318 -10.52 1.12 -7.39
C LEU A 318 -11.81 0.32 -7.50
N ARG A 319 -12.23 -0.32 -6.40
CA ARG A 319 -13.43 -1.14 -6.35
C ARG A 319 -14.54 -0.40 -5.60
N PRO A 320 -15.69 -0.08 -6.24
CA PRO A 320 -16.85 0.40 -5.50
C PRO A 320 -17.38 -0.73 -4.60
N LEU A 321 -17.49 -0.45 -3.31
CA LEU A 321 -18.18 -1.28 -2.33
C LEU A 321 -19.49 -0.63 -1.88
N TYR A 322 -20.51 -1.49 -1.75
CA TYR A 322 -21.81 -1.13 -1.24
C TYR A 322 -22.02 -1.82 0.09
N PHE A 323 -22.40 -1.05 1.11
CA PHE A 323 -22.72 -1.57 2.43
C PHE A 323 -24.23 -1.46 2.65
N SER A 324 -24.86 -2.58 3.01
CA SER A 324 -26.31 -2.64 3.27
C SER A 324 -26.70 -2.12 4.65
N SER A 325 -25.71 -1.90 5.54
CA SER A 325 -25.93 -1.36 6.88
C SER A 325 -24.73 -0.57 7.37
N ASP A 326 -24.99 0.41 8.25
CA ASP A 326 -23.95 1.20 8.92
C ASP A 326 -22.99 0.29 9.70
N ALA A 327 -23.48 -0.81 10.29
CA ALA A 327 -22.65 -1.77 11.03
C ALA A 327 -21.63 -2.49 10.12
N LEU A 328 -22.01 -2.85 8.89
CA LEU A 328 -21.07 -3.44 7.93
C LEU A 328 -20.04 -2.43 7.44
N PHE A 329 -20.44 -1.17 7.26
CA PHE A 329 -19.52 -0.09 6.94
C PHE A 329 -18.50 0.13 8.07
N GLU A 330 -18.95 0.23 9.32
CA GLU A 330 -18.06 0.40 10.48
C GLU A 330 -17.11 -0.80 10.63
N LYS A 331 -17.58 -2.03 10.38
CA LYS A 331 -16.73 -3.22 10.34
C LYS A 331 -15.66 -3.07 9.24
N ALA A 332 -16.05 -2.67 8.04
CA ALA A 332 -15.12 -2.48 6.93
C ALA A 332 -14.10 -1.36 7.21
N GLU A 333 -14.52 -0.26 7.84
CA GLU A 333 -13.64 0.86 8.24
C GLU A 333 -12.59 0.43 9.26
N ARG A 334 -12.98 -0.42 10.22
CA ARG A 334 -12.01 -1.05 11.13
C ARG A 334 -11.07 -1.98 10.38
N GLN A 335 -11.62 -2.79 9.48
CA GLN A 335 -10.82 -3.73 8.68
C GLN A 335 -9.80 -3.00 7.81
N THR A 336 -10.14 -1.87 7.17
CA THR A 336 -9.17 -1.08 6.40
C THR A 336 -8.01 -0.55 7.26
N GLY A 337 -8.23 -0.36 8.57
CA GLY A 337 -7.17 0.03 9.51
C GLY A 337 -6.09 -1.04 9.69
N LEU A 338 -6.45 -2.31 9.44
CA LEU A 338 -5.56 -3.46 9.54
C LEU A 338 -4.61 -3.63 8.34
N TRP A 339 -4.83 -2.89 7.26
CA TRP A 339 -4.00 -2.93 6.06
C TRP A 339 -2.71 -2.15 6.27
N ASN A 340 -1.67 -2.57 5.55
CA ASN A 340 -0.37 -1.89 5.54
C ASN A 340 -0.40 -0.70 4.58
N VAL A 341 -1.00 -0.92 3.41
CA VAL A 341 -1.34 0.10 2.43
C VAL A 341 -2.54 0.90 2.91
N LEU A 342 -2.51 2.22 2.69
CA LEU A 342 -3.65 3.07 3.01
C LEU A 342 -4.82 2.74 2.09
N ARG A 343 -5.98 2.45 2.67
CA ARG A 343 -7.24 2.31 1.94
C ARG A 343 -8.27 3.22 2.59
N ARG A 344 -8.74 4.23 1.86
CA ARG A 344 -9.91 4.99 2.26
C ARG A 344 -11.15 4.21 1.87
N LEU A 345 -11.94 3.88 2.88
CA LEU A 345 -13.37 3.99 2.67
C LEU A 345 -13.63 5.48 2.70
N ASP A 346 -13.70 6.13 1.54
CA ASP A 346 -14.09 7.52 1.53
C ASP A 346 -15.37 7.63 2.36
N SER A 347 -15.27 8.41 3.44
CA SER A 347 -16.43 9.04 4.06
C SER A 347 -16.95 9.99 3.00
N ASP A 348 -17.53 9.45 1.94
CA ASP A 348 -18.15 10.24 0.93
C ASP A 348 -19.14 11.08 1.72
N ARG A 349 -18.92 12.40 1.77
CA ARG A 349 -19.86 13.31 2.41
C ARG A 349 -21.22 13.23 1.69
N SER A 350 -21.25 12.62 0.48
CA SER A 350 -22.47 12.15 -0.14
C SER A 350 -23.19 11.07 0.68
N ARG A 351 -22.55 10.25 1.53
CA ARG A 351 -23.22 9.28 2.43
C ARG A 351 -24.26 9.95 3.30
N GLU A 352 -23.96 11.12 3.85
CA GLU A 352 -24.94 11.89 4.63
C GLU A 352 -26.04 12.49 3.73
N ARG A 353 -25.71 12.86 2.48
CA ARG A 353 -26.64 13.45 1.51
C ARG A 353 -27.52 12.43 0.77
N LEU A 354 -27.04 11.19 0.65
CA LEU A 354 -27.70 10.01 0.09
C LEU A 354 -28.48 9.25 1.17
N ARG A 355 -28.75 9.89 2.32
CA ARG A 355 -29.80 9.49 3.25
C ARG A 355 -31.11 10.23 2.91
N PRO A 356 -31.83 9.96 1.79
CA PRO A 356 -33.23 10.32 1.73
C PRO A 356 -33.99 9.35 2.64
N GLY A 357 -34.97 9.84 3.40
CA GLY A 357 -35.69 9.07 4.42
C GLY A 357 -36.08 7.64 3.99
N ASN A 358 -35.33 6.66 4.50
CA ASN A 358 -35.52 5.19 4.42
C ASN A 358 -34.95 4.41 3.20
N SER A 359 -33.80 4.76 2.61
CA SER A 359 -33.09 3.80 1.74
C SER A 359 -31.75 3.32 2.35
N PRO A 360 -31.50 2.00 2.45
CA PRO A 360 -30.43 1.42 3.28
C PRO A 360 -29.04 1.28 2.62
N ALA A 361 -28.81 1.82 1.41
CA ALA A 361 -27.57 1.57 0.68
C ALA A 361 -26.68 2.81 0.58
N SER A 362 -25.45 2.72 1.11
CA SER A 362 -24.38 3.70 0.87
C SER A 362 -23.33 3.13 -0.08
N VAL A 363 -22.82 3.99 -0.98
CA VAL A 363 -21.75 3.67 -1.92
C VAL A 363 -20.44 4.25 -1.41
N THR A 364 -19.36 3.48 -1.45
CA THR A 364 -18.01 3.94 -1.12
C THR A 364 -17.01 3.35 -2.10
N LEU A 365 -16.03 4.13 -2.55
CA LEU A 365 -14.92 3.65 -3.39
C LEU A 365 -13.80 3.16 -2.47
N LEU A 366 -13.16 2.04 -2.85
CA LEU A 366 -11.98 1.44 -2.20
C LEU A 366 -10.81 1.37 -3.15
#